data_AF-A0AAW9WK54-F1
#
_entry.id   AF-A0AAW9WK54-F1
#
_cell.length_a   1.000
_cell.length_b   1.000
_cell.length_c   1.000
_cell.angle_alpha   90.00
_cell.angle_beta   90.00
_cell.angle_gamma   90.00
#
_symmetry.space_group_name_H-M   'P 1'
#
loop_
_entity.id
_entity.type
_entity.pdbx_description
1 polymer ?
#
loop_
_entity_poly.entity_id
_entity_poly.type
_entity_poly.pdbx_seq_one_letter_code
_entity_poly.pdbx_strand_id
1 'polypeptide(L)'
;MAKSRSEIDKEMMYRKIMPSAAKKSGNTVSGPDESAVTVDMGAAGLMGSTAAVPTAASMAKAIRRPAVSLPVKEEQNMVLINLMEELVLSKLDATLDRFNCCKCDKCKKDIAALALNRLKPHYVVMSEQDEDHRRKNEEMYASEVTSVLIQAILMVKKEPRH
;
A
#
# COMPACT_ATOMS: atom_id res chain seq x y z
N MET A 1 13.51 -59.31 11.03
CA MET A 1 12.69 -58.48 11.93
C MET A 1 12.96 -57.01 11.62
N ALA A 2 12.03 -56.33 10.95
CA ALA A 2 12.20 -54.95 10.50
C ALA A 2 11.74 -53.99 11.60
N LYS A 3 12.61 -53.05 11.99
CA LYS A 3 12.34 -52.01 12.99
C LYS A 3 11.31 -51.03 12.43
N SER A 4 10.14 -50.91 13.06
CA SER A 4 9.16 -49.87 12.73
C SER A 4 9.77 -48.51 13.03
N ARG A 5 9.86 -47.68 11.99
CA ARG A 5 10.42 -46.32 12.04
C ARG A 5 9.56 -45.50 13.01
N SER A 6 10.24 -44.91 13.99
CA SER A 6 9.76 -43.91 14.95
C SER A 6 8.43 -43.26 14.56
N GLU A 7 7.37 -43.65 15.26
CA GLU A 7 6.06 -43.01 15.18
C GLU A 7 6.26 -41.54 15.62
N ILE A 8 6.25 -40.63 14.65
CA ILE A 8 6.56 -39.22 14.87
C ILE A 8 5.44 -38.65 15.72
N ASP A 9 5.78 -38.26 16.95
CA ASP A 9 4.85 -37.69 17.91
C ASP A 9 4.21 -36.42 17.33
N LYS A 10 2.93 -36.54 16.97
CA LYS A 10 2.13 -35.51 16.32
C LYS A 10 2.02 -34.26 17.19
N GLU A 11 1.97 -34.41 18.52
CA GLU A 11 1.87 -33.27 19.46
C GLU A 11 3.18 -32.46 19.52
N MET A 12 4.33 -33.13 19.49
CA MET A 12 5.64 -32.47 19.38
C MET A 12 5.78 -31.71 18.05
N MET A 13 5.24 -32.24 16.96
CA MET A 13 5.23 -31.57 15.66
C MET A 13 4.28 -30.35 15.67
N TYR A 14 3.08 -30.49 16.23
CA TYR A 14 2.11 -29.39 16.34
C TYR A 14 2.62 -28.23 17.21
N ARG A 15 3.30 -28.52 18.33
CA ARG A 15 3.92 -27.49 19.20
C ARG A 15 5.01 -26.67 18.51
N LYS A 16 5.75 -27.27 17.58
CA LYS A 16 6.81 -26.58 16.82
C LYS A 16 6.29 -25.84 15.59
N ILE A 17 5.19 -26.31 15.00
CA ILE A 17 4.58 -25.70 13.81
C ILE A 17 3.68 -24.52 14.20
N MET A 18 3.08 -24.51 15.39
CA MET A 18 2.25 -23.39 15.87
C MET A 18 2.78 -22.76 17.17
N PRO A 19 3.75 -21.83 17.10
CA PRO A 19 4.25 -21.10 18.27
C PRO A 19 3.43 -19.85 18.64
N SER A 20 2.11 -19.83 18.43
CA SER A 20 1.29 -18.64 18.70
C SER A 20 0.35 -18.82 19.91
N ALA A 21 0.38 -17.81 20.78
CA ALA A 21 -0.64 -17.46 21.79
C ALA A 21 -0.58 -18.14 23.17
N ALA A 22 0.44 -17.79 23.97
CA ALA A 22 0.35 -17.85 25.44
C ALA A 22 0.40 -16.44 26.04
N LYS A 23 -0.79 -15.89 26.31
CA LYS A 23 -1.20 -14.96 27.39
C LYS A 23 -0.52 -13.58 27.57
N LYS A 24 -1.27 -12.55 27.15
CA LYS A 24 -2.00 -11.55 27.98
C LYS A 24 -1.28 -10.87 29.18
N SER A 25 -0.93 -9.61 28.97
CA SER A 25 -0.94 -8.46 29.91
C SER A 25 -0.94 -7.21 29.01
N GLY A 26 -1.91 -6.29 28.96
CA GLY A 26 -2.74 -5.76 30.02
C GLY A 26 -2.17 -4.44 30.53
N ASN A 27 -2.13 -3.36 29.73
CA ASN A 27 -2.32 -2.01 30.27
C ASN A 27 -2.71 -0.97 29.21
N THR A 28 -3.69 -0.16 29.59
CA THR A 28 -4.26 1.02 28.94
C THR A 28 -3.33 2.23 28.95
N VAL A 29 -3.47 3.16 28.00
CA VAL A 29 -3.85 4.57 28.25
C VAL A 29 -3.92 5.36 26.94
N SER A 30 -4.96 6.18 26.88
CA SER A 30 -5.40 7.13 25.86
C SER A 30 -4.37 8.22 25.53
N GLY A 31 -4.48 8.82 24.33
CA GLY A 31 -3.86 10.13 23.98
C GLY A 31 -4.42 11.29 24.81
N PRO A 32 -4.12 12.58 24.52
CA PRO A 32 -3.80 13.15 23.20
C PRO A 32 -2.71 14.28 23.20
N ASP A 33 -2.48 14.82 21.99
CA ASP A 33 -2.18 16.21 21.62
C ASP A 33 -0.99 17.05 22.11
N GLU A 34 -0.60 17.92 21.17
CA GLU A 34 0.02 19.25 21.28
C GLU A 34 1.48 19.43 21.72
N SER A 35 2.23 20.01 20.78
CA SER A 35 2.90 21.32 20.91
C SER A 35 3.49 21.68 22.28
N ALA A 36 4.81 21.87 22.32
CA ALA A 36 5.43 23.16 22.64
C ALA A 36 6.91 23.00 23.01
N VAL A 37 7.73 23.72 22.25
CA VAL A 37 8.87 24.52 22.70
C VAL A 37 9.16 24.54 24.20
N THR A 38 10.40 24.22 24.59
CA THR A 38 11.12 24.97 25.63
C THR A 38 12.62 24.98 25.31
N VAL A 39 13.14 26.17 25.03
CA VAL A 39 14.56 26.52 25.16
C VAL A 39 14.65 27.36 26.43
N ASP A 40 15.46 26.93 27.40
CA ASP A 40 16.01 27.82 28.43
C ASP A 40 17.30 27.21 29.01
N MET A 41 18.39 27.97 28.92
CA MET A 41 19.38 28.03 29.99
C MET A 41 20.11 29.37 29.86
N GLY A 42 19.87 30.25 30.82
CA GLY A 42 20.38 31.61 30.82
C GLY A 42 21.75 31.84 31.49
N ALA A 43 22.03 33.15 31.53
CA ALA A 43 22.62 33.94 32.62
C ALA A 43 24.13 34.24 32.68
N ALA A 44 24.35 35.53 33.05
CA ALA A 44 25.54 36.24 33.54
C ALA A 44 26.60 36.62 32.48
N GLY A 45 26.86 37.91 32.16
CA GLY A 45 27.40 38.98 33.02
C GLY A 45 28.94 38.89 32.99
N LEU A 46 29.80 39.89 32.74
CA LEU A 46 29.74 41.35 32.86
C LEU A 46 31.09 41.91 32.33
N MET A 47 31.15 43.22 32.04
CA MET A 47 32.33 44.11 31.92
C MET A 47 33.14 44.09 30.61
N GLY A 48 33.23 45.27 29.98
CA GLY A 48 33.79 45.47 28.65
C GLY A 48 35.21 46.01 28.59
N SER A 49 35.69 46.16 27.36
CA SER A 49 36.65 47.19 26.98
C SER A 49 36.61 47.39 25.47
N THR A 50 36.87 48.63 25.08
CA THR A 50 36.66 49.28 23.79
C THR A 50 37.47 48.66 22.64
N ALA A 51 36.77 48.26 21.58
CA ALA A 51 37.34 48.14 20.24
C ALA A 51 36.23 48.41 19.21
N ALA A 52 36.54 49.20 18.19
CA ALA A 52 35.62 49.61 17.13
C ALA A 52 34.86 48.40 16.56
N VAL A 53 33.54 48.47 16.60
CA VAL A 53 32.65 47.44 16.04
C VAL A 53 32.80 47.45 14.52
N PRO A 54 33.25 46.36 13.87
CA PRO A 54 33.02 46.23 12.43
C PRO A 54 31.51 46.10 12.25
N THR A 55 30.90 47.06 11.54
CA THR A 55 29.46 47.09 11.28
C THR A 55 29.00 45.72 10.75
N ALA A 56 27.87 45.22 11.27
CA ALA A 56 27.24 43.94 10.88
C ALA A 56 27.08 43.77 9.34
N ALA A 57 27.12 44.87 8.59
CA ALA A 57 27.14 44.90 7.13
C ALA A 57 28.32 44.14 6.50
N SER A 58 29.49 44.04 7.15
CA SER A 58 30.66 43.36 6.58
C SER A 58 30.72 41.85 6.86
N MET A 59 29.94 41.34 7.81
CA MET A 59 29.82 39.89 8.08
C MET A 59 28.78 39.21 7.17
N ALA A 60 27.86 39.98 6.57
CA ALA A 60 26.83 39.45 5.67
C ALA A 60 27.37 38.93 4.33
N LYS A 61 28.64 39.22 3.99
CA LYS A 61 29.24 38.84 2.70
C LYS A 61 30.07 37.55 2.76
N ALA A 62 30.30 36.98 3.95
CA ALA A 62 31.17 35.81 4.15
C ALA A 62 30.41 34.48 4.41
N ILE A 63 29.08 34.47 4.42
CA ILE A 63 28.27 33.25 4.59
C ILE A 63 27.35 33.08 3.37
N ARG A 64 27.95 33.00 2.17
CA ARG A 64 27.26 32.35 1.04
C ARG A 64 27.60 30.87 1.09
N ARG A 65 26.90 30.11 1.95
CA ARG A 65 26.83 28.66 1.75
C ARG A 65 26.18 28.44 0.39
N PRO A 66 26.81 27.74 -0.57
CA PRO A 66 26.08 27.30 -1.75
C PRO A 66 24.91 26.45 -1.24
N ALA A 67 23.70 26.76 -1.69
CA ALA A 67 22.54 25.93 -1.41
C ALA A 67 22.81 24.57 -2.04
N VAL A 68 23.23 23.61 -1.23
CA VAL A 68 23.34 22.22 -1.66
C VAL A 68 21.91 21.72 -1.80
N SER A 69 21.43 21.65 -3.03
CA SER A 69 20.22 20.90 -3.34
C SER A 69 20.52 19.43 -3.05
N LEU A 70 20.14 18.94 -1.87
CA LEU A 70 20.07 17.51 -1.62
C LEU A 70 19.09 16.95 -2.65
N PRO A 71 19.52 16.04 -3.55
CA PRO A 71 18.56 15.33 -4.37
C PRO A 71 17.73 14.49 -3.40
N VAL A 72 16.48 14.92 -3.16
CA VAL A 72 15.48 14.07 -2.52
C VAL A 72 15.31 12.91 -3.49
N LYS A 73 15.89 11.77 -3.12
CA LYS A 73 15.82 10.55 -3.92
C LYS A 73 14.36 10.12 -3.89
N GLU A 74 13.66 10.31 -5.01
CA GLU A 74 12.27 9.90 -5.15
C GLU A 74 12.16 8.43 -4.75
N GLU A 75 11.45 8.17 -3.66
CA GLU A 75 11.11 6.82 -3.24
C GLU A 75 10.21 6.25 -4.33
N GLN A 76 10.78 5.48 -5.24
CA GLN A 76 9.98 4.79 -6.25
C GLN A 76 9.10 3.77 -5.54
N ASN A 77 7.86 4.16 -5.29
CA ASN A 77 6.86 3.35 -4.62
C ASN A 77 6.46 2.20 -5.55
N MET A 78 7.02 1.03 -5.30
CA MET A 78 6.79 -0.20 -6.08
C MET A 78 5.64 -0.97 -5.44
N VAL A 79 4.60 -1.26 -6.22
CA VAL A 79 3.40 -1.96 -5.74
C VAL A 79 3.23 -3.28 -6.48
N LEU A 80 2.86 -4.33 -5.74
CA LEU A 80 2.47 -5.63 -6.28
C LEU A 80 0.96 -5.61 -6.57
N ILE A 81 0.59 -5.75 -7.84
CA ILE A 81 -0.82 -5.67 -8.27
C ILE A 81 -1.16 -6.86 -9.18
N ASN A 82 -2.39 -7.36 -9.08
CA ASN A 82 -2.96 -8.25 -10.09
C ASN A 82 -3.58 -7.41 -11.21
N LEU A 83 -2.96 -7.43 -12.39
CA LEU A 83 -3.43 -6.62 -13.52
C LEU A 83 -4.86 -6.98 -13.94
N MET A 84 -5.26 -8.24 -13.80
CA MET A 84 -6.61 -8.67 -14.17
C MET A 84 -7.67 -8.06 -13.26
N GLU A 85 -7.34 -7.80 -12.00
CA GLU A 85 -8.27 -7.19 -11.04
C GLU A 85 -8.57 -5.74 -11.41
N GLU A 86 -7.54 -4.96 -11.70
CA GLU A 86 -7.68 -3.57 -12.14
C GLU A 86 -8.48 -3.47 -13.44
N LEU A 87 -8.19 -4.32 -14.42
CA LEU A 87 -8.92 -4.35 -15.69
C LEU A 87 -10.38 -4.75 -15.53
N VAL A 88 -10.68 -5.71 -14.66
CA VAL A 88 -12.06 -6.12 -14.36
C VAL A 88 -12.81 -4.95 -13.72
N LEU A 89 -12.24 -4.28 -12.72
CA LEU A 89 -12.88 -3.17 -12.03
C LEU A 89 -13.16 -1.99 -12.97
N SER A 90 -12.18 -1.63 -13.81
CA SER A 90 -12.33 -0.55 -14.80
C SER A 90 -13.45 -0.84 -15.82
N LYS A 91 -13.54 -2.09 -16.30
CA LYS A 91 -14.50 -2.47 -17.36
C LYS A 91 -15.86 -2.93 -16.84
N LEU A 92 -15.98 -3.22 -15.55
CA LEU A 92 -17.19 -3.75 -14.95
C LEU A 92 -18.37 -2.80 -15.15
N ASP A 93 -18.25 -1.54 -14.70
CA ASP A 93 -19.36 -0.57 -14.75
C ASP A 93 -19.81 -0.30 -16.18
N ALA A 94 -18.86 -0.04 -17.10
CA ALA A 94 -19.14 0.18 -18.52
C ALA A 94 -19.79 -1.04 -19.21
N THR A 95 -19.53 -2.25 -18.72
CA THR A 95 -20.17 -3.47 -19.26
C THR A 95 -21.54 -3.67 -18.64
N LEU A 96 -21.72 -3.45 -17.34
CA LEU A 96 -23.01 -3.55 -16.67
C LEU A 96 -24.07 -2.61 -17.27
N ASP A 97 -23.67 -1.39 -17.63
CA ASP A 97 -24.54 -0.40 -18.25
C ASP A 97 -25.11 -0.86 -19.60
N ARG A 98 -24.37 -1.70 -20.33
CA ARG A 98 -24.81 -2.26 -21.62
C ARG A 98 -25.80 -3.42 -21.47
N PHE A 99 -25.84 -4.10 -20.32
CA PHE A 99 -26.57 -5.36 -20.15
C PHE A 99 -27.89 -5.28 -19.37
N ASN A 100 -28.41 -4.07 -19.05
CA ASN A 100 -29.68 -3.86 -18.33
C ASN A 100 -29.88 -4.86 -17.17
N CYS A 101 -28.88 -4.97 -16.31
CA CYS A 101 -28.84 -5.89 -15.16
C CYS A 101 -28.83 -5.11 -13.84
N CYS A 102 -29.00 -5.82 -12.72
CA CYS A 102 -29.00 -5.20 -11.40
C CYS A 102 -27.63 -4.59 -11.08
N LYS A 103 -27.62 -3.32 -10.67
CA LYS A 103 -26.39 -2.54 -10.38
C LYS A 103 -26.07 -2.44 -8.88
N CYS A 104 -26.70 -3.26 -8.03
CA CYS A 104 -26.42 -3.25 -6.60
C CYS A 104 -24.99 -3.73 -6.31
N ASP A 105 -24.43 -3.29 -5.19
CA ASP A 105 -23.06 -3.66 -4.80
C ASP A 105 -22.86 -5.16 -4.63
N LYS A 106 -23.92 -5.89 -4.24
CA LYS A 106 -23.88 -7.36 -4.15
C LYS A 106 -23.65 -7.99 -5.52
N CYS A 107 -24.44 -7.61 -6.53
CA CYS A 107 -24.26 -8.10 -7.90
C CYS A 107 -22.91 -7.71 -8.49
N LYS A 108 -22.46 -6.46 -8.29
CA LYS A 108 -21.16 -6.01 -8.80
C LYS A 108 -20.03 -6.89 -8.27
N LYS A 109 -20.03 -7.16 -6.95
CA LYS A 109 -19.04 -8.02 -6.29
C LYS A 109 -19.13 -9.47 -6.75
N ASP A 110 -20.33 -10.02 -6.90
CA ASP A 110 -20.52 -11.39 -7.40
C ASP A 110 -19.99 -11.55 -8.84
N ILE A 111 -20.27 -10.57 -9.71
CA ILE A 111 -19.81 -10.57 -11.11
C ILE A 111 -18.28 -10.46 -11.16
N ALA A 112 -17.69 -9.55 -10.38
CA ALA A 112 -16.24 -9.42 -10.29
C ALA A 112 -15.58 -10.70 -9.77
N ALA A 113 -16.12 -11.31 -8.72
CA ALA A 113 -15.60 -12.55 -8.16
C ALA A 113 -15.68 -13.72 -9.16
N LEU A 114 -16.81 -13.88 -9.85
CA LEU A 114 -16.96 -14.91 -10.88
C LEU A 114 -16.02 -14.70 -12.06
N ALA A 115 -15.78 -13.45 -12.46
CA ALA A 115 -14.85 -13.13 -13.53
C ALA A 115 -13.40 -13.44 -13.12
N LEU A 116 -12.96 -12.97 -11.94
CA LEU A 116 -11.59 -13.15 -11.46
C LEU A 116 -11.25 -14.62 -11.17
N ASN A 117 -12.22 -15.43 -10.75
CA ASN A 117 -12.01 -16.87 -10.55
C ASN A 117 -11.81 -17.65 -11.87
N ARG A 118 -12.22 -17.08 -13.01
CA ARG A 118 -12.05 -17.69 -14.34
C ARG A 118 -10.83 -17.20 -15.06
N LEU A 119 -10.45 -15.95 -14.83
CA LEU A 119 -9.27 -15.35 -15.42
C LEU A 119 -8.02 -15.89 -14.73
N LYS A 120 -6.97 -16.12 -15.51
CA LYS A 120 -5.66 -16.47 -14.95
C LYS A 120 -5.10 -15.24 -14.22
N PRO A 121 -4.77 -15.32 -12.92
CA PRO A 121 -4.23 -14.17 -12.22
C PRO A 121 -2.86 -13.79 -12.79
N HIS A 122 -2.62 -12.49 -12.96
CA HIS A 122 -1.36 -11.96 -13.49
C HIS A 122 -0.81 -10.88 -12.56
N TYR A 123 0.06 -11.31 -11.66
CA TYR A 123 0.71 -10.43 -10.69
C TYR A 123 1.97 -9.82 -11.28
N VAL A 124 2.12 -8.51 -11.14
CA VAL A 124 3.31 -7.76 -11.54
C VAL A 124 3.70 -6.79 -10.44
N VAL A 125 4.99 -6.44 -10.42
CA VAL A 125 5.50 -5.33 -9.62
C VAL A 125 5.73 -4.17 -10.58
N MET A 126 5.10 -3.03 -10.30
CA MET A 126 5.26 -1.82 -11.09
C MET A 126 5.34 -0.60 -10.18
N SER A 127 5.99 0.46 -10.68
CA SER A 127 5.87 1.78 -10.07
C SER A 127 4.44 2.27 -10.26
N GLU A 128 3.89 2.99 -9.27
CA GLU A 128 2.56 3.61 -9.40
C GLU A 128 2.47 4.54 -10.64
N GLN A 129 3.62 5.05 -11.11
CA GLN A 129 3.71 5.96 -12.25
C GLN A 129 3.90 5.27 -13.62
N ASP A 130 4.02 3.94 -13.69
CA ASP A 130 4.25 3.21 -14.94
C ASP A 130 2.97 3.00 -15.78
N GLU A 131 2.35 4.11 -16.20
CA GLU A 131 1.12 4.14 -17.02
C GLU A 131 1.27 3.40 -18.36
N ASP A 132 2.44 3.49 -18.99
CA ASP A 132 2.69 2.88 -20.31
C ASP A 132 2.64 1.35 -20.26
N HIS A 133 3.14 0.75 -19.18
CA HIS A 133 3.07 -0.69 -18.97
C HIS A 133 1.63 -1.14 -18.76
N ARG A 134 0.87 -0.38 -17.95
CA ARG A 134 -0.54 -0.64 -17.69
C ARG A 134 -1.40 -0.55 -18.94
N ARG A 135 -1.20 0.47 -19.79
CA ARG A 135 -1.94 0.63 -21.06
C ARG A 135 -1.69 -0.52 -22.03
N LYS A 136 -0.43 -0.91 -22.23
CA LYS A 136 -0.08 -2.06 -23.10
C LYS A 136 -0.76 -3.34 -22.62
N ASN A 137 -0.73 -3.58 -21.31
CA ASN A 137 -1.36 -4.75 -20.72
C ASN A 137 -2.89 -4.69 -20.86
N GLU A 138 -3.49 -3.52 -20.66
CA GLU A 138 -4.92 -3.33 -20.88
C GLU A 138 -5.34 -3.72 -22.30
N GLU A 139 -4.63 -3.25 -23.32
CA GLU A 139 -4.94 -3.55 -24.73
C GLU A 139 -4.85 -5.06 -25.02
N MET A 140 -3.84 -5.74 -24.48
CA MET A 140 -3.65 -7.17 -24.68
C MET A 140 -4.75 -8.03 -24.06
N TYR A 141 -5.14 -7.74 -22.82
CA TYR A 141 -6.11 -8.55 -22.07
C TYR A 141 -7.56 -8.03 -22.15
N ALA A 142 -7.80 -6.90 -22.83
CA ALA A 142 -9.12 -6.29 -22.96
C ALA A 142 -10.20 -7.25 -23.47
N SER A 143 -9.89 -7.98 -24.55
CA SER A 143 -10.84 -8.88 -25.21
C SER A 143 -11.20 -10.07 -24.33
N GLU A 144 -10.21 -10.67 -23.67
CA GLU A 144 -10.40 -11.80 -22.76
C GLU A 144 -11.24 -11.39 -21.54
N VAL A 145 -10.85 -10.30 -20.87
CA VAL A 145 -11.56 -9.77 -19.69
C VAL A 145 -13.01 -9.45 -20.01
N THR A 146 -13.27 -8.79 -21.14
CA THR A 146 -14.64 -8.45 -21.54
C THR A 146 -15.48 -9.68 -21.85
N SER A 147 -14.91 -10.69 -22.52
CA SER A 147 -15.63 -11.95 -22.80
C SER A 147 -16.04 -12.68 -21.51
N VAL A 148 -15.14 -12.76 -20.52
CA VAL A 148 -15.39 -13.41 -19.24
C VAL A 148 -16.38 -12.60 -18.40
N LEU A 149 -16.27 -11.27 -18.40
CA LEU A 149 -17.24 -10.38 -17.75
C LEU A 149 -18.65 -10.60 -18.29
N ILE A 150 -18.83 -10.67 -19.61
CA ILE A 150 -20.14 -10.93 -20.22
C ILE A 150 -20.71 -12.27 -19.73
N GLN A 151 -19.89 -13.32 -19.70
CA GLN A 151 -20.33 -14.62 -19.20
C GLN A 151 -20.71 -14.58 -17.71
N ALA A 152 -19.95 -13.85 -16.89
CA ALA A 152 -20.25 -13.68 -15.46
C ALA A 152 -21.57 -12.92 -15.26
N ILE A 153 -21.79 -11.83 -16.02
CA ILE A 153 -23.04 -11.05 -16.00
C ILE A 153 -24.23 -11.94 -16.34
N LEU A 154 -24.13 -12.77 -17.39
CA LEU A 154 -25.21 -13.67 -17.79
C LEU A 154 -25.54 -14.70 -16.71
N MET A 155 -24.55 -15.21 -15.98
CA MET A 155 -24.78 -16.13 -14.87
C MET A 155 -25.46 -15.46 -13.68
N VAL A 156 -24.99 -14.30 -13.24
CA VAL A 156 -25.60 -13.56 -12.12
C VAL A 156 -26.99 -13.07 -12.48
N LYS A 157 -27.23 -12.74 -13.75
CA LYS A 157 -28.57 -12.39 -14.25
C LYS A 157 -29.55 -13.56 -14.19
N LYS A 158 -29.07 -14.79 -14.40
CA LYS A 158 -29.92 -16.00 -14.33
C LYS A 158 -30.32 -16.32 -12.89
N GLU A 159 -29.41 -16.18 -11.94
CA GLU A 159 -29.66 -16.50 -10.53
C GLU A 159 -29.04 -15.41 -9.63
N PRO A 160 -29.74 -14.27 -9.46
CA PRO A 160 -29.28 -13.20 -8.58
C PRO A 160 -29.39 -13.58 -7.11
N ARG A 161 -28.39 -13.20 -6.31
CA ARG A 161 -28.36 -13.41 -4.86
C ARG A 161 -28.85 -12.22 -4.03
N HIS A 162 -29.35 -11.16 -4.68
CA HIS A 162 -29.69 -9.89 -4.02
C HIS A 162 -31.14 -9.81 -3.58
#